data_AF-A0A7C6KYJ8-F1
#
_entry.id   AF-A0A7C6KYJ8-F1
#
_cell.length_a   1.000
_cell.length_b   1.000
_cell.length_c   1.000
_cell.angle_alpha   90.00
_cell.angle_beta   90.00
_cell.angle_gamma   90.00
#
_symmetry.space_group_name_H-M   'P 1'
#
loop_
_entity.id
_entity.type
_entity.pdbx_description
1 polymer ?
#
loop_
_entity_poly.entity_id
_entity_poly.type
_entity_poly.pdbx_seq_one_letter_code
_entity_poly.pdbx_strand_id
1 'polypeptide(L)'
;MLLPGFFSFAIGIIILAFIVWLFGKSIKILFKFVINSIIGYIFLLIFNFFGSIFGLTLHLNIINAFVAGVFGIPGIIVLLILRYLFKISF
;
A
#
# COMPACT_ATOMS: atom_id res chain seq x y z
N MET A 1 -41.80 -29.72 12.90
CA MET A 1 -40.80 -29.12 13.82
C MET A 1 -39.37 -29.03 13.25
N LEU A 2 -39.02 -29.74 12.16
CA LEU A 2 -37.65 -29.78 11.62
C LEU A 2 -37.31 -28.69 10.59
N LEU A 3 -38.30 -28.05 9.96
CA LEU A 3 -38.06 -27.00 8.95
C LEU A 3 -37.30 -25.76 9.48
N PRO A 4 -37.64 -25.14 10.62
CA PRO A 4 -37.02 -23.87 11.03
C PRO A 4 -35.54 -24.00 11.42
N GLY A 5 -35.11 -25.16 11.92
CA GLY A 5 -33.70 -25.41 12.27
C GLY A 5 -32.78 -25.45 11.04
N PHE A 6 -33.27 -25.98 9.91
CA PHE A 6 -32.51 -26.08 8.67
C PHE A 6 -32.24 -24.70 8.05
N PHE A 7 -33.21 -23.79 8.11
CA PHE A 7 -33.04 -22.41 7.64
C PHE A 7 -32.00 -21.65 8.47
N SER A 8 -32.00 -21.80 9.80
CA SER A 8 -31.00 -21.17 10.66
C SER A 8 -29.59 -21.66 10.36
N PHE A 9 -29.42 -22.96 10.11
CA PHE A 9 -28.13 -23.54 9.74
C PHE A 9 -27.63 -23.05 8.37
N ALA A 10 -28.53 -22.96 7.38
CA ALA A 10 -28.21 -22.43 6.05
C ALA A 10 -27.81 -20.94 6.10
N ILE A 11 -28.52 -20.13 6.89
CA ILE A 11 -28.17 -18.71 7.10
C ILE A 11 -26.78 -18.59 7.75
N GLY A 12 -26.48 -19.42 8.76
CA GLY A 12 -25.18 -19.39 9.44
C GLY A 12 -24.01 -19.68 8.49
N ILE A 13 -24.16 -20.67 7.61
CA ILE A 13 -23.15 -21.02 6.60
C ILE A 13 -22.96 -19.88 5.59
N ILE A 14 -24.03 -19.24 5.14
CA ILE A 14 -23.98 -18.11 4.21
C ILE A 14 -23.23 -16.91 4.82
N ILE A 15 -23.51 -16.58 6.08
CA ILE A 15 -22.83 -15.49 6.80
C ILE A 15 -21.34 -15.80 6.98
N LEU A 16 -21.01 -17.04 7.35
CA LEU A 16 -19.62 -17.48 7.52
C LEU A 16 -18.86 -17.41 6.19
N ALA A 17 -19.46 -17.89 5.10
CA ALA A 17 -18.87 -17.81 3.76
C ALA A 17 -18.65 -16.36 3.31
N PHE A 18 -19.58 -15.45 3.64
CA PHE A 18 -19.44 -14.03 3.34
C PHE A 18 -18.27 -13.39 4.11
N ILE A 19 -18.12 -13.71 5.39
CA ILE A 19 -16.98 -13.24 6.20
C ILE A 19 -15.66 -13.73 5.60
N VAL A 20 -15.53 -15.02 5.30
CA VAL A 20 -14.29 -15.58 4.76
C VAL A 20 -13.92 -14.94 3.42
N TRP A 21 -14.92 -14.71 2.57
CA TRP A 21 -14.71 -14.04 1.29
C TRP A 21 -14.24 -12.59 1.45
N LEU A 22 -14.82 -11.85 2.38
CA LEU A 22 -14.49 -10.45 2.65
C LEU A 22 -13.06 -10.31 3.19
N PHE A 23 -12.65 -11.17 4.13
CA PHE A 23 -11.28 -11.23 4.65
C PHE A 23 -10.26 -11.63 3.57
N GLY A 24 -10.58 -12.60 2.73
CA GLY A 24 -9.71 -13.03 1.64
C GLY A 24 -9.41 -11.93 0.61
N LYS A 25 -10.38 -11.05 0.34
CA LYS A 25 -10.21 -9.93 -0.60
C LYS A 25 -9.34 -8.80 -0.01
N SER A 26 -9.49 -8.53 1.29
CA SER A 26 -8.70 -7.52 2.02
C SER A 26 -7.21 -7.86 2.09
N ILE A 27 -6.87 -9.12 2.42
CA ILE A 27 -5.48 -9.60 2.46
C ILE A 27 -4.76 -9.44 1.10
N LYS A 28 -5.47 -9.68 -0.01
CA LYS A 28 -4.87 -9.56 -1.35
C LYS A 28 -4.49 -8.11 -1.68
N ILE A 29 -5.28 -7.15 -1.22
CA ILE A 29 -5.00 -5.72 -1.41
C ILE A 29 -3.78 -5.31 -0.58
N LEU A 30 -3.69 -5.75 0.67
CA LEU A 30 -2.52 -5.49 1.53
C LEU A 30 -1.23 -6.02 0.90
N PHE A 31 -1.24 -7.24 0.36
CA PHE A 31 -0.08 -7.80 -0.34
C PHE A 31 0.32 -6.98 -1.57
N LYS A 32 -0.65 -6.49 -2.34
CA LYS A 32 -0.39 -5.62 -3.50
C LYS A 32 0.27 -4.30 -3.08
N PHE A 33 -0.14 -3.73 -1.95
CA PHE A 33 0.49 -2.53 -1.39
C PHE A 33 1.94 -2.75 -0.93
N VAL A 34 2.23 -3.90 -0.31
CA VAL A 34 3.60 -4.26 0.10
C VAL A 34 4.51 -4.37 -1.13
N ILE A 35 4.08 -5.08 -2.17
CA ILE A 35 4.85 -5.24 -3.41
C ILE A 35 5.07 -3.89 -4.10
N ASN A 36 4.03 -3.05 -4.21
CA ASN A 36 4.17 -1.70 -4.76
C ASN A 36 5.17 -0.86 -3.96
N SER A 37 5.19 -0.99 -2.63
CA SER A 37 6.14 -0.26 -1.77
C SER A 37 7.59 -0.70 -2.00
N ILE A 38 7.83 -2.00 -2.21
CA ILE A 38 9.17 -2.53 -2.53
C ILE A 38 9.64 -1.98 -3.88
N ILE A 39 8.75 -1.92 -4.87
CA ILE A 39 9.04 -1.33 -6.18
C ILE A 39 9.33 0.17 -6.04
N GLY A 40 8.55 0.88 -5.24
CA GLY A 40 8.78 2.29 -4.93
C GLY A 40 10.11 2.55 -4.21
N TYR A 41 10.52 1.64 -3.34
CA TYR A 41 11.83 1.66 -2.69
C TYR A 41 12.97 1.53 -3.70
N ILE A 42 12.85 0.61 -4.66
CA ILE A 42 13.79 0.47 -5.78
C ILE A 42 13.86 1.75 -6.61
N PHE A 43 12.71 2.38 -6.88
CA PHE A 43 12.63 3.63 -7.62
C PHE A 43 13.31 4.78 -6.88
N LEU A 44 13.10 4.88 -5.56
CA LEU A 44 13.77 5.86 -4.71
C LEU A 44 15.29 5.63 -4.64
N LEU A 45 15.75 4.38 -4.62
CA LEU A 45 17.17 4.06 -4.68
C LEU A 45 17.80 4.57 -5.96
N ILE A 46 17.18 4.25 -7.11
CA ILE A 46 17.66 4.72 -8.42
C ILE A 46 17.62 6.25 -8.48
N PHE A 47 16.51 6.85 -8.06
CA PHE A 47 16.37 8.30 -8.03
C PHE A 47 17.39 8.97 -7.12
N ASN A 48 17.65 8.43 -5.92
CA ASN A 48 18.63 8.97 -4.99
C ASN A 48 20.06 8.82 -5.56
N PHE A 49 20.35 7.73 -6.27
CA PHE A 49 21.65 7.55 -6.93
C PHE A 49 21.93 8.63 -7.98
N PHE A 50 20.97 8.93 -8.87
CA PHE A 50 21.10 10.01 -9.85
C PHE A 50 20.91 11.41 -9.22
N GLY A 51 19.99 11.53 -8.27
CA GLY A 51 19.62 12.76 -7.58
C GLY A 51 20.71 13.26 -6.63
N SER A 52 21.54 12.36 -6.09
CA SER A 52 22.72 12.72 -5.31
C SER A 52 23.69 13.60 -6.10
N ILE A 53 23.74 13.47 -7.42
CA ILE A 53 24.58 14.29 -8.31
C ILE A 53 24.04 15.74 -8.36
N PHE A 54 22.73 15.90 -8.21
CA PHE A 54 22.02 17.19 -8.20
C PHE A 54 21.75 17.72 -6.78
N GLY A 55 22.20 17.03 -5.72
CA GLY A 55 21.87 17.35 -4.32
C GLY A 55 20.41 17.07 -3.93
N LEU A 56 19.66 16.38 -4.78
CA LEU A 56 18.25 16.03 -4.61
C LEU A 56 18.11 14.61 -4.05
N THR A 57 18.42 14.45 -2.77
CA THR A 57 18.29 13.17 -2.05
C THR A 57 17.00 13.10 -1.24
N LEU A 58 16.31 11.96 -1.20
CA LEU A 58 15.15 11.71 -0.33
C LEU A 58 15.48 10.52 0.58
N HIS A 59 15.12 10.53 1.86
CA HIS A 59 15.42 9.35 2.68
C HIS A 59 14.64 8.14 2.21
N LEU A 60 15.30 7.00 2.37
CA LEU A 60 14.79 5.67 2.09
C LEU A 60 13.90 5.22 3.26
N ASN A 61 12.72 5.83 3.38
CA ASN A 61 11.74 5.49 4.39
C ASN A 61 10.57 4.70 3.78
N ILE A 62 9.92 3.86 4.57
CA ILE A 62 8.75 3.06 4.17
C ILE A 62 7.64 3.96 3.62
N ILE A 63 7.42 5.14 4.23
CA ILE A 63 6.39 6.09 3.80
C ILE A 63 6.72 6.63 2.40
N ASN A 64 7.97 7.06 2.18
CA ASN A 64 8.39 7.58 0.88
C ASN A 64 8.35 6.49 -0.20
N ALA A 65 8.79 5.26 0.14
CA ALA A 65 8.75 4.11 -0.75
C ALA A 65 7.31 3.70 -1.10
N PHE A 66 6.38 3.79 -0.15
CA PHE A 66 4.97 3.60 -0.41
C PHE A 66 4.42 4.67 -1.37
N VAL A 67 4.72 5.95 -1.12
CA VAL A 67 4.27 7.06 -1.98
C VAL A 67 4.89 6.96 -3.38
N ALA A 68 6.20 6.72 -3.49
CA ALA A 68 6.88 6.49 -4.76
C ALA A 68 6.43 5.19 -5.46
N GLY A 69 5.98 4.19 -4.71
CA GLY A 69 5.50 2.91 -5.24
C GLY A 69 4.05 2.94 -5.73
N VAL A 70 3.22 3.77 -5.10
CA VAL A 70 1.82 3.98 -5.49
C VAL A 70 1.72 5.02 -6.60
N PHE A 71 2.44 6.13 -6.48
CA PHE A 71 2.38 7.23 -7.44
C PHE A 71 3.49 7.18 -8.51
N GLY A 72 4.60 6.46 -8.30
CA GLY A 72 5.71 6.43 -9.25
C GLY A 72 6.52 7.73 -9.25
N ILE A 73 6.93 8.14 -10.46
CA ILE A 73 7.66 9.40 -10.71
C ILE A 73 6.93 10.64 -10.15
N PRO A 74 5.61 10.86 -10.37
CA PRO A 74 4.93 12.01 -9.77
C PRO A 74 4.92 11.97 -8.24
N GLY A 75 4.96 10.79 -7.61
CA GLY A 75 5.12 10.66 -6.17
C GLY A 75 6.45 11.23 -5.66
N ILE A 76 7.54 10.92 -6.37
CA ILE A 76 8.88 11.43 -6.04
C ILE A 76 8.92 12.97 -6.18
N ILE A 77 8.30 13.52 -7.23
CA ILE A 77 8.21 14.98 -7.44
C ILE A 77 7.46 15.64 -6.28
N VAL A 78 6.32 15.08 -5.86
CA VAL A 78 5.55 15.60 -4.73
C VAL A 78 6.34 15.54 -3.43
N LEU A 79 7.05 14.43 -3.15
CA LEU A 79 7.92 14.30 -1.97
C LEU A 79 9.04 15.35 -1.97
N LEU A 80 9.63 15.62 -3.14
CA LEU A 80 10.67 16.63 -3.29
C LEU A 80 10.14 18.04 -3.01
N ILE A 81 8.96 18.37 -3.55
CA ILE A 81 8.26 19.64 -3.30
C ILE A 81 7.91 19.78 -1.82
N LEU A 82 7.39 18.72 -1.18
CA LEU A 82 7.08 18.73 0.25
C LEU A 82 8.33 18.96 1.09
N ARG A 83 9.45 18.31 0.76
CA ARG A 83 10.73 18.53 1.44
C ARG A 83 11.17 19.99 1.33
N TYR A 84 10.97 20.64 0.19
CA TYR A 84 11.34 22.04 -0.02
C TYR A 84 10.40 23.01 0.72
N LEU A 85 9.10 22.74 0.71
CA LEU A 85 8.08 23.57 1.36
C LEU A 85 8.10 23.46 2.89
N PHE A 86 8.18 22.24 3.42
CA PHE A 86 8.09 21.99 4.86
C PHE A 86 9.45 21.87 5.54
N LYS A 87 10.55 21.81 4.79
CA LYS A 87 11.91 21.60 5.31
C LYS A 87 12.03 20.35 6.21
N ILE A 88 11.11 19.39 6.03
CA ILE A 88 11.07 18.13 6.76
C ILE A 88 12.06 17.18 6.12
N SER A 89 12.83 16.50 6.96
CA SER A 89 13.75 15.43 6.55
C SER A 89 12.95 14.18 6.15
N PHE A 90 12.29 14.24 5.01
CA PHE A 90 11.72 13.06 4.36
C PHE A 90 12.81 12.16 3.82
#